data_AF-A0A2M9XDB2-F1
#
_entry.id   AF-A0A2M9XDB2-F1
#
_cell.length_a   1.000
_cell.length_b   1.000
_cell.length_c   1.000
_cell.angle_alpha   90.00
_cell.angle_beta   90.00
_cell.angle_gamma   90.00
#
_symmetry.space_group_name_H-M   'P 1'
#
loop_
_entity.id
_entity.type
_entity.pdbx_description
1 polymer ?
#
loop_
_entity_poly.entity_id
_entity_poly.type
_entity_poly.pdbx_seq_one_letter_code
_entity_poly.pdbx_strand_id
1 'polypeptide(L)'
;MMPTTESDPDFTSKGQVAFEEFKLPAIEAGEYTLTVKQFIANSDQPVLSEITQTEDPAREKLIDQFETIRSFAVRGERFKLSPEEIQSVFPPENTTGEYFNVLPHIVLSQPTLPWQRSALHDNFNVKHPETITGWLALMVFDQFDPVPNIVQGVISDLYSKTAVASDGNLPAGIASYSFLPDLDYGEKSTDQIQYIDVPLDLFYEICPTIQDIRWLTHVRKVNTSSKSQSQQQKSVNDETDLATIVANRLPVMGRSSTVHLISLEKMENYLPNQKGIPNTPLPSGTTHVRLVSLKKWSFQCMKESKNFSTYLKELDAGPFQLPDAKSGEAIKGPIKMGYTAVDHLMREGGKTVSWYRSPLVPFRKATKDFNTYESADAAYRYNPESGMFDVSYAVAWQLGKMESLSNPDISGAIHEWKNGKLYELIKKTELNFLKDLLYGKENKTEESAVSISRTFQNRLVQTSIKALSDKVALAPKKEIKLPQPPPIPKS
;
A
#
# COMPACT_ATOMS: atom_id res chain seq x y z
N MET A 1 -45.43 26.31 -3.30
CA MET A 1 -44.30 27.08 -3.85
C MET A 1 -43.48 26.09 -4.67
N MET A 2 -43.39 26.29 -5.97
CA MET A 2 -42.50 25.48 -6.82
C MET A 2 -41.05 25.67 -6.35
N PRO A 3 -40.21 24.62 -6.36
CA PRO A 3 -38.80 24.81 -6.12
C PRO A 3 -38.24 25.59 -7.31
N THR A 4 -37.79 26.81 -7.02
CA THR A 4 -37.00 27.59 -7.96
C THR A 4 -35.75 26.79 -8.30
N THR A 5 -35.63 26.42 -9.58
CA THR A 5 -34.38 26.05 -10.21
C THR A 5 -33.49 27.29 -10.28
N GLU A 6 -32.97 27.73 -9.15
CA GLU A 6 -31.71 28.45 -9.12
C GLU A 6 -30.63 27.39 -9.00
N SER A 7 -29.90 27.18 -10.10
CA SER A 7 -28.66 26.44 -10.10
C SER A 7 -27.74 27.05 -9.05
N ASP A 8 -27.56 26.35 -7.92
CA ASP A 8 -26.58 26.71 -6.91
C ASP A 8 -25.22 26.96 -7.59
N PRO A 9 -24.48 27.99 -7.16
CA PRO A 9 -23.23 28.38 -7.80
C PRO A 9 -22.25 27.21 -7.77
N ASP A 10 -21.53 27.02 -8.89
CA ASP A 10 -20.49 26.02 -9.14
C ASP A 10 -19.51 25.91 -7.93
N PHE A 11 -19.83 25.03 -6.97
CA PHE A 11 -19.24 25.01 -5.62
C PHE A 11 -17.89 24.28 -5.55
N THR A 12 -17.36 23.80 -6.67
CA THR A 12 -16.15 22.97 -6.71
C THR A 12 -14.97 23.71 -7.32
N SER A 13 -14.54 24.79 -6.65
CA SER A 13 -13.17 25.27 -6.86
C SER A 13 -12.16 24.21 -6.37
N LYS A 14 -10.99 24.12 -7.02
CA LYS A 14 -10.00 23.07 -6.77
C LYS A 14 -9.66 22.96 -5.27
N GLY A 15 -9.87 21.77 -4.70
CA GLY A 15 -9.52 21.45 -3.32
C GLY A 15 -10.62 21.69 -2.28
N GLN A 16 -11.80 22.17 -2.68
CA GLN A 16 -12.94 22.25 -1.77
C GLN A 16 -13.59 20.88 -1.53
N VAL A 17 -14.10 20.70 -0.31
CA VAL A 17 -14.88 19.54 0.11
C VAL A 17 -16.26 20.07 0.48
N ALA A 18 -17.31 19.47 -0.07
CA ALA A 18 -18.69 19.76 0.30
C ALA A 18 -19.31 18.56 1.01
N PHE A 19 -20.27 18.84 1.89
CA PHE A 19 -21.01 17.83 2.63
C PHE A 19 -22.49 17.98 2.31
N GLU A 20 -23.11 16.91 1.83
CA GLU A 20 -24.56 16.84 1.66
C GLU A 20 -25.16 15.94 2.71
N GLU A 21 -26.31 16.35 3.24
CA GLU A 21 -26.98 15.62 4.31
C GLU A 21 -27.42 14.22 3.89
N PHE A 22 -27.98 14.08 2.68
CA PHE A 22 -28.39 12.79 2.15
C PHE A 22 -28.36 12.76 0.63
N LYS A 23 -28.33 11.54 0.06
CA LYS A 23 -28.49 11.30 -1.37
C LYS A 23 -29.37 10.08 -1.61
N LEU A 24 -30.59 10.32 -2.06
CA LEU A 24 -31.54 9.25 -2.38
C LEU A 24 -31.20 8.60 -3.75
N PRO A 25 -31.41 7.29 -3.90
CA PRO A 25 -31.35 6.66 -5.21
C PRO A 25 -32.50 7.16 -6.10
N ALA A 26 -32.29 7.14 -7.42
CA ALA A 26 -33.33 7.56 -8.38
C ALA A 26 -34.55 6.62 -8.39
N ILE A 27 -34.32 5.34 -8.08
CA ILE A 27 -35.34 4.30 -7.94
C ILE A 27 -34.97 3.50 -6.69
N GLU A 28 -35.93 3.28 -5.80
CA GLU A 28 -35.76 2.51 -4.58
C GLU A 28 -35.58 1.01 -4.89
N ALA A 29 -35.05 0.24 -3.93
CA ALA A 29 -35.01 -1.21 -4.08
C ALA A 29 -36.44 -1.77 -3.98
N GLY A 30 -36.79 -2.70 -4.87
CA GLY A 30 -38.13 -3.28 -4.89
C GLY A 30 -38.53 -3.88 -6.24
N GLU A 31 -39.73 -4.43 -6.29
CA GLU A 31 -40.33 -4.97 -7.50
C GLU A 31 -41.19 -3.92 -8.19
N TYR A 32 -40.92 -3.70 -9.47
CA TYR A 32 -41.61 -2.72 -10.29
C TYR A 32 -42.28 -3.38 -11.48
N THR A 33 -43.43 -2.82 -11.84
CA THR A 33 -44.18 -3.25 -13.04
C THR A 33 -44.26 -2.07 -14.00
N LEU A 34 -43.68 -2.26 -15.18
CA LEU A 34 -43.73 -1.33 -16.30
C LEU A 34 -44.87 -1.72 -17.23
N THR A 35 -45.88 -0.86 -17.31
CA THR A 35 -47.03 -1.02 -18.19
C THR A 35 -46.92 -0.06 -19.37
N VAL A 36 -46.72 -0.62 -20.57
CA VAL A 36 -46.73 0.15 -21.83
C VAL A 36 -48.11 0.03 -22.45
N LYS A 37 -48.78 1.18 -22.64
CA LYS A 37 -50.06 1.28 -23.35
C LYS A 37 -49.84 2.00 -24.67
N GLN A 38 -50.21 1.37 -25.78
CA GLN A 38 -50.19 1.95 -27.11
C GLN A 38 -51.61 2.11 -27.61
N PHE A 39 -51.94 3.31 -28.08
CA PHE A 39 -53.23 3.61 -28.69
C PHE A 39 -53.02 3.81 -30.20
N ILE A 40 -53.76 3.07 -31.02
CA ILE A 40 -53.77 3.23 -32.48
C ILE A 40 -55.14 3.77 -32.88
N ALA A 41 -55.17 4.94 -33.52
CA ALA A 41 -56.40 5.56 -34.02
C ALA A 41 -56.26 5.90 -35.51
N ASN A 42 -57.32 5.64 -36.29
CA ASN A 42 -57.34 5.90 -37.74
C ASN A 42 -57.79 7.35 -38.05
N SER A 43 -57.09 8.34 -37.49
CA SER A 43 -57.37 9.77 -37.69
C SER A 43 -56.12 10.63 -37.46
N ASP A 44 -55.85 11.60 -38.35
CA ASP A 44 -54.68 12.50 -38.36
C ASP A 44 -54.63 13.53 -37.20
N GLN A 45 -55.43 13.37 -36.14
CA GLN A 45 -55.44 14.25 -34.98
C GLN A 45 -55.40 13.41 -33.69
N PRO A 46 -54.36 13.54 -32.85
CA PRO A 46 -54.27 12.80 -31.60
C PRO A 46 -55.17 13.48 -30.57
N VAL A 47 -56.46 13.11 -30.53
CA VAL A 47 -57.37 13.60 -29.50
C VAL A 47 -57.26 12.68 -28.28
N LEU A 48 -56.48 13.11 -27.31
CA LEU A 48 -56.36 12.52 -25.98
C LEU A 48 -57.34 13.21 -25.02
N SER A 49 -58.63 13.21 -25.38
CA SER A 49 -59.69 13.69 -24.50
C SER A 49 -61.02 12.97 -24.79
N GLU A 50 -61.59 12.46 -23.69
CA GLU A 50 -62.93 11.92 -23.45
C GLU A 50 -63.84 11.69 -24.68
N ILE A 51 -64.07 10.41 -24.97
CA ILE A 51 -65.02 9.93 -25.97
C ILE A 51 -66.44 10.28 -25.47
N THR A 52 -67.01 11.39 -25.93
CA THR A 52 -68.46 11.59 -25.90
C THR A 52 -69.01 10.99 -27.19
N GLN A 53 -69.93 10.03 -27.07
CA GLN A 53 -70.60 9.39 -28.19
C GLN A 53 -71.29 10.43 -29.07
N THR A 54 -70.78 10.64 -30.28
CA THR A 54 -71.55 11.31 -31.35
C THR A 54 -71.67 10.37 -32.54
N GLU A 55 -72.91 10.17 -32.92
CA GLU A 55 -73.42 9.29 -33.98
C GLU A 55 -73.05 9.85 -35.37
N ASP A 56 -72.03 9.30 -36.02
CA ASP A 56 -71.80 9.49 -37.46
C ASP A 56 -71.38 8.14 -38.09
N PRO A 57 -72.19 7.52 -38.96
CA PRO A 57 -72.04 6.10 -39.33
C PRO A 57 -71.03 5.80 -40.46
N ALA A 58 -70.19 6.76 -40.89
CA ALA A 58 -69.31 6.57 -42.06
C ALA A 58 -67.79 6.51 -41.78
N ARG A 59 -67.36 6.58 -40.51
CA ARG A 59 -65.99 6.25 -40.10
C ARG A 59 -66.05 5.52 -38.76
N GLU A 60 -65.96 4.20 -38.77
CA GLU A 60 -65.65 3.45 -37.54
C GLU A 60 -64.32 3.98 -37.00
N LYS A 61 -64.39 4.77 -35.93
CA LYS A 61 -63.23 5.30 -35.24
C LYS A 61 -62.64 4.13 -34.43
N LEU A 62 -61.90 3.25 -35.11
CA LEU A 62 -61.14 2.17 -34.48
C LEU A 62 -60.05 2.81 -33.61
N ILE A 63 -60.22 2.68 -32.30
CA ILE A 63 -59.20 2.97 -31.30
C ILE A 63 -58.79 1.61 -30.73
N ASP A 64 -57.68 1.06 -31.20
CA ASP A 64 -57.12 -0.16 -30.62
C ASP A 64 -56.15 0.21 -29.51
N GLN A 65 -56.32 -0.41 -28.35
CA GLN A 65 -55.40 -0.29 -27.22
C GLN A 65 -54.61 -1.59 -27.07
N PHE A 66 -53.29 -1.50 -27.16
CA PHE A 66 -52.37 -2.59 -26.85
C PHE A 66 -51.71 -2.33 -25.51
N GLU A 67 -51.66 -3.35 -24.66
CA GLU A 67 -51.00 -3.27 -23.36
C GLU A 67 -49.93 -4.36 -23.27
N THR A 68 -48.73 -3.96 -22.87
CA THR A 68 -47.65 -4.89 -22.52
C THR A 68 -47.18 -4.56 -21.11
N ILE A 69 -47.14 -5.60 -20.28
CA ILE A 69 -46.66 -5.51 -18.91
C ILE A 69 -45.30 -6.23 -18.83
N ARG A 70 -44.34 -5.58 -18.18
CA ARG A 70 -43.02 -6.12 -17.87
C ARG A 70 -42.70 -5.87 -16.41
N SER A 71 -42.30 -6.91 -15.69
CA SER A 71 -41.86 -6.79 -14.31
C SER A 71 -40.33 -6.84 -14.25
N PHE A 72 -39.75 -6.00 -13.40
CA PHE A 72 -38.32 -6.01 -13.10
C PHE A 72 -38.10 -5.68 -11.63
N ALA A 73 -36.99 -6.11 -11.06
CA ALA A 73 -36.63 -5.83 -9.67
C ALA A 73 -35.34 -5.01 -9.62
N VAL A 74 -35.33 -4.00 -8.76
CA VAL A 74 -34.14 -3.22 -8.41
C VAL A 74 -33.57 -3.79 -7.12
N ARG A 75 -32.31 -4.23 -7.15
CA ARG A 75 -31.63 -4.80 -5.99
C ARG A 75 -30.94 -3.70 -5.19
N GLY A 76 -31.03 -3.80 -3.86
CA GLY A 76 -30.23 -3.02 -2.92
C GLY A 76 -29.53 -3.96 -1.93
N GLU A 77 -28.36 -3.58 -1.46
CA GLU A 77 -27.64 -4.36 -0.44
C GLU A 77 -28.39 -4.29 0.90
N ARG A 78 -28.49 -5.43 1.59
CA ARG A 78 -29.32 -5.57 2.81
C ARG A 78 -28.65 -6.38 3.91
N PHE A 79 -28.22 -7.60 3.60
CA PHE A 79 -27.66 -8.54 4.58
C PHE A 79 -26.16 -8.80 4.42
N LYS A 80 -25.57 -8.33 3.32
CA LYS A 80 -24.15 -8.42 3.00
C LYS A 80 -23.71 -7.10 2.39
N LEU A 81 -22.41 -6.86 2.45
CA LEU A 81 -21.78 -5.73 1.80
C LEU A 81 -20.52 -6.23 1.10
N SER A 82 -20.31 -5.83 -0.15
CA SER A 82 -19.09 -6.21 -0.86
C SER A 82 -17.89 -5.43 -0.31
N PRO A 83 -16.73 -6.07 -0.10
CA PRO A 83 -15.52 -5.34 0.31
C PRO A 83 -15.13 -4.21 -0.64
N GLU A 84 -15.49 -4.29 -1.92
CA GLU A 84 -15.21 -3.26 -2.94
C GLU A 84 -16.02 -1.96 -2.73
N GLU A 85 -17.14 -2.05 -2.01
CA GLU A 85 -17.99 -0.90 -1.68
C GLU A 85 -17.43 -0.11 -0.51
N ILE A 86 -16.46 -0.66 0.23
CA ILE A 86 -15.79 0.02 1.33
C ILE A 86 -14.52 0.67 0.79
N GLN A 87 -14.49 2.00 0.76
CA GLN A 87 -13.31 2.74 0.33
C GLN A 87 -12.25 2.81 1.42
N SER A 88 -12.66 3.07 2.67
CA SER A 88 -11.75 3.12 3.82
C SER A 88 -12.49 3.04 5.16
N VAL A 89 -11.78 2.62 6.19
CA VAL A 89 -12.20 2.70 7.60
C VAL A 89 -11.17 3.47 8.39
N PHE A 90 -11.63 4.24 9.39
CA PHE A 90 -10.76 4.90 10.34
C PHE A 90 -11.33 4.78 11.76
N PRO A 91 -10.52 4.46 12.77
CA PRO A 91 -9.13 4.04 12.70
C PRO A 91 -8.92 2.80 11.82
N PRO A 92 -7.77 2.67 11.14
CA PRO A 92 -7.53 1.54 10.26
C PRO A 92 -7.51 0.21 11.00
N GLU A 93 -7.98 -0.83 10.34
CA GLU A 93 -8.10 -2.18 10.89
C GLU A 93 -6.74 -2.73 11.38
N ASN A 94 -6.75 -3.31 12.59
CA ASN A 94 -5.61 -3.93 13.25
C ASN A 94 -4.42 -3.00 13.48
N THR A 95 -4.68 -1.70 13.63
CA THR A 95 -3.64 -0.71 13.94
C THR A 95 -3.67 -0.27 15.40
N THR A 96 -2.52 0.24 15.85
CA THR A 96 -2.34 0.83 17.17
C THR A 96 -1.93 2.28 17.01
N GLY A 97 -2.61 3.20 17.69
CA GLY A 97 -2.40 4.64 17.49
C GLY A 97 -3.09 5.53 18.51
N GLU A 98 -2.98 6.84 18.31
CA GLU A 98 -3.67 7.87 19.09
C GLU A 98 -5.06 8.10 18.51
N TYR A 99 -6.01 7.21 18.82
CA TYR A 99 -7.37 7.25 18.28
C TYR A 99 -8.44 7.72 19.29
N PHE A 100 -8.05 8.00 20.54
CA PHE A 100 -8.97 8.33 21.63
C PHE A 100 -9.76 9.64 21.43
N ASN A 101 -9.33 10.50 20.51
CA ASN A 101 -9.94 11.78 20.17
C ASN A 101 -10.64 11.78 18.80
N VAL A 102 -10.80 10.62 18.16
CA VAL A 102 -11.45 10.50 16.85
C VAL A 102 -12.63 9.54 16.93
N LEU A 103 -13.78 9.97 16.39
CA LEU A 103 -14.92 9.10 16.20
C LEU A 103 -14.63 8.12 15.06
N PRO A 104 -14.74 6.80 15.29
CA PRO A 104 -14.60 5.83 14.23
C PRO A 104 -15.59 6.09 13.10
N HIS A 105 -15.15 5.95 11.87
CA HIS A 105 -15.97 6.18 10.68
C HIS A 105 -15.58 5.24 9.54
N ILE A 106 -16.54 5.01 8.65
CA ILE A 106 -16.39 4.23 7.42
C ILE A 106 -16.79 5.09 6.23
N VAL A 107 -16.05 4.96 5.13
CA VAL A 107 -16.33 5.64 3.86
C VAL A 107 -16.68 4.59 2.81
N LEU A 108 -17.83 4.76 2.19
CA LEU A 108 -18.42 3.86 1.20
C LEU A 108 -18.33 4.48 -0.20
N SER A 109 -17.99 3.66 -1.18
CA SER A 109 -17.86 4.02 -2.59
C SER A 109 -19.22 4.35 -3.24
N GLN A 110 -20.30 3.71 -2.77
CA GLN A 110 -21.66 4.01 -3.23
C GLN A 110 -22.27 5.13 -2.36
N PRO A 111 -22.53 6.33 -2.91
CA PRO A 111 -23.01 7.46 -2.12
C PRO A 111 -24.47 7.33 -1.69
N THR A 112 -25.30 6.53 -2.38
CA THR A 112 -26.72 6.37 -2.05
C THR A 112 -26.99 5.22 -1.08
N LEU A 113 -26.02 4.34 -0.83
CA LEU A 113 -26.19 3.09 -0.08
C LEU A 113 -26.83 3.27 1.30
N PRO A 114 -26.43 4.26 2.13
CA PRO A 114 -27.08 4.48 3.42
C PRO A 114 -28.56 4.87 3.33
N TRP A 115 -29.01 5.39 2.19
CA TRP A 115 -30.39 5.82 1.93
C TRP A 115 -31.11 4.96 0.87
N GLN A 116 -30.62 3.75 0.60
CA GLN A 116 -31.38 2.77 -0.19
C GLN A 116 -32.52 2.14 0.63
N ARG A 117 -32.39 2.14 1.96
CA ARG A 117 -33.38 1.65 2.92
C ARG A 117 -33.48 2.63 4.10
N SER A 118 -34.56 2.55 4.87
CA SER A 118 -34.83 3.44 5.99
C SER A 118 -34.77 2.71 7.33
N ALA A 119 -34.31 3.40 8.37
CA ALA A 119 -34.48 2.92 9.75
C ALA A 119 -35.94 3.03 10.24
N LEU A 120 -36.76 3.81 9.52
CA LEU A 120 -38.18 3.98 9.77
C LEU A 120 -39.02 2.95 8.99
N HIS A 121 -40.22 2.64 9.47
CA HIS A 121 -41.18 1.81 8.72
C HIS A 121 -41.77 2.53 7.51
N ASP A 122 -41.90 3.85 7.62
CA ASP A 122 -42.43 4.69 6.55
C ASP A 122 -41.39 4.90 5.43
N ASN A 123 -41.89 5.00 4.20
CA ASN A 123 -41.07 5.31 3.02
C ASN A 123 -40.55 6.76 3.07
N PHE A 124 -39.49 7.03 2.31
CA PHE A 124 -38.90 8.37 2.25
C PHE A 124 -39.90 9.41 1.77
N ASN A 125 -40.10 10.45 2.59
CA ASN A 125 -40.94 11.58 2.22
C ASN A 125 -40.07 12.81 1.91
N VAL A 126 -39.82 13.06 0.62
CA VAL A 126 -38.98 14.19 0.17
C VAL A 126 -39.53 15.55 0.59
N LYS A 127 -40.84 15.66 0.88
CA LYS A 127 -41.44 16.90 1.39
C LYS A 127 -41.09 17.17 2.86
N HIS A 128 -40.65 16.14 3.57
CA HIS A 128 -40.29 16.13 4.98
C HIS A 128 -38.86 15.58 5.12
N PRO A 129 -37.82 16.35 4.71
CA PRO A 129 -36.43 15.89 4.75
C PRO A 129 -35.99 15.47 6.16
N GLU A 130 -36.65 15.96 7.21
CA GLU A 130 -36.45 15.53 8.59
C GLU A 130 -36.74 14.05 8.86
N THR A 131 -37.51 13.40 7.99
CA THR A 131 -37.82 11.96 8.09
C THR A 131 -36.83 11.08 7.33
N ILE A 132 -35.93 11.67 6.53
CA ILE A 132 -34.96 10.90 5.74
C ILE A 132 -33.83 10.46 6.66
N THR A 133 -33.87 9.18 7.04
CA THR A 133 -32.88 8.55 7.92
C THR A 133 -32.29 7.32 7.25
N GLY A 134 -30.97 7.19 7.32
CA GLY A 134 -30.30 6.01 6.77
C GLY A 134 -30.54 4.76 7.62
N TRP A 135 -30.34 3.59 7.03
CA TRP A 135 -30.50 2.30 7.71
C TRP A 135 -29.20 1.75 8.30
N LEU A 136 -28.08 2.46 8.17
CA LEU A 136 -26.75 2.00 8.59
C LEU A 136 -26.25 2.82 9.77
N ALA A 137 -25.59 2.15 10.72
CA ALA A 137 -24.93 2.81 11.85
C ALA A 137 -23.65 2.08 12.27
N LEU A 138 -22.76 2.81 12.94
CA LEU A 138 -21.57 2.24 13.57
C LEU A 138 -21.77 2.11 15.08
N MET A 139 -21.57 0.91 15.61
CA MET A 139 -21.50 0.66 17.05
C MET A 139 -20.07 0.37 17.47
N VAL A 140 -19.59 1.07 18.50
CA VAL A 140 -18.23 0.93 19.04
C VAL A 140 -18.29 0.24 20.40
N PHE A 141 -17.62 -0.89 20.50
CA PHE A 141 -17.48 -1.71 21.71
C PHE A 141 -16.08 -1.55 22.28
N ASP A 142 -15.97 -1.13 23.54
CA ASP A 142 -14.73 -1.13 24.30
C ASP A 142 -14.37 -2.56 24.75
N GLN A 143 -13.11 -2.79 25.09
CA GLN A 143 -12.62 -4.10 25.55
C GLN A 143 -13.32 -4.63 26.82
N PHE A 144 -13.93 -3.75 27.61
CA PHE A 144 -14.65 -4.11 28.84
C PHE A 144 -16.17 -4.22 28.66
N ASP A 145 -16.68 -3.83 27.49
CA ASP A 145 -18.06 -4.16 27.15
C ASP A 145 -18.14 -5.66 26.82
N PRO A 146 -19.30 -6.30 27.05
CA PRO A 146 -19.54 -7.65 26.54
C PRO A 146 -19.49 -7.61 25.01
N VAL A 147 -18.31 -7.89 24.44
CA VAL A 147 -18.09 -7.83 22.99
C VAL A 147 -18.95 -8.91 22.32
N PRO A 148 -19.87 -8.52 21.42
CA PRO A 148 -20.68 -9.49 20.70
C PRO A 148 -19.79 -10.34 19.78
N ASN A 149 -19.91 -11.65 19.88
CA ASN A 149 -19.29 -12.55 18.92
C ASN A 149 -20.07 -12.49 17.61
N ILE A 150 -19.37 -12.46 16.48
CA ILE A 150 -20.03 -12.62 15.18
C ILE A 150 -20.48 -14.07 15.07
N VAL A 151 -21.77 -14.26 14.86
CA VAL A 151 -22.38 -15.55 14.57
C VAL A 151 -22.70 -15.61 13.08
N GLN A 152 -22.25 -16.69 12.44
CA GLN A 152 -22.70 -17.03 11.08
C GLN A 152 -24.03 -17.76 11.22
N GLY A 153 -25.07 -17.26 10.56
CA GLY A 153 -26.38 -17.88 10.57
C GLY A 153 -27.12 -17.65 9.27
N VAL A 154 -28.44 -17.74 9.32
CA VAL A 154 -29.32 -17.56 8.16
C VAL A 154 -30.35 -16.46 8.42
N ILE A 155 -30.95 -15.91 7.36
CA ILE A 155 -31.97 -14.86 7.48
C ILE A 155 -33.13 -15.29 8.41
N SER A 156 -33.50 -16.57 8.44
CA SER A 156 -34.54 -17.05 9.35
C SER A 156 -34.20 -16.93 10.84
N ASP A 157 -32.94 -16.71 11.21
CA ASP A 157 -32.52 -16.46 12.59
C ASP A 157 -32.85 -15.04 13.07
N LEU A 158 -33.34 -14.17 12.19
CA LEU A 158 -33.68 -12.77 12.47
C LEU A 158 -35.14 -12.57 12.88
N TYR A 159 -36.02 -13.56 12.73
CA TYR A 159 -37.44 -13.42 13.06
C TYR A 159 -38.00 -14.64 13.77
N SER A 160 -39.00 -14.41 14.62
CA SER A 160 -39.68 -15.48 15.34
C SER A 160 -40.63 -16.24 14.43
N LYS A 161 -40.82 -17.52 14.76
CA LYS A 161 -41.82 -18.36 14.09
C LYS A 161 -43.23 -17.81 14.34
N THR A 162 -43.94 -17.48 13.27
CA THR A 162 -45.34 -17.03 13.30
C THR A 162 -46.19 -17.85 12.34
N ALA A 163 -47.51 -17.62 12.32
CA ALA A 163 -48.40 -18.23 11.34
C ALA A 163 -48.05 -17.85 9.88
N VAL A 164 -47.42 -16.69 9.69
CA VAL A 164 -47.00 -16.16 8.38
C VAL A 164 -45.54 -16.55 8.07
N ALA A 165 -44.68 -16.61 9.09
CA ALA A 165 -43.26 -16.90 8.97
C ALA A 165 -42.91 -18.24 9.65
N SER A 166 -43.23 -19.35 8.98
CA SER A 166 -43.17 -20.70 9.57
C SER A 166 -41.76 -21.25 9.81
N ASP A 167 -40.75 -20.64 9.19
CA ASP A 167 -39.35 -21.04 9.19
C ASP A 167 -38.46 -20.20 10.14
N GLY A 168 -39.04 -19.24 10.86
CA GLY A 168 -38.33 -18.38 11.81
C GLY A 168 -37.71 -19.16 12.98
N ASN A 169 -36.45 -18.84 13.29
CA ASN A 169 -35.62 -19.52 14.28
C ASN A 169 -35.12 -18.60 15.41
N LEU A 170 -35.66 -17.38 15.53
CA LEU A 170 -35.25 -16.44 16.59
C LEU A 170 -35.56 -17.01 18.00
N PRO A 171 -34.56 -17.17 18.89
CA PRO A 171 -34.77 -17.64 20.26
C PRO A 171 -35.64 -16.71 21.10
N ALA A 172 -36.31 -17.27 22.11
CA ALA A 172 -37.07 -16.48 23.07
C ALA A 172 -36.15 -15.55 23.89
N GLY A 173 -36.62 -14.33 24.18
CA GLY A 173 -35.86 -13.33 24.94
C GLY A 173 -34.86 -12.50 24.12
N ILE A 174 -34.86 -12.65 22.79
CA ILE A 174 -34.08 -11.83 21.85
C ILE A 174 -35.04 -11.03 20.97
N ALA A 175 -34.83 -9.72 20.89
CA ALA A 175 -35.54 -8.84 19.95
C ALA A 175 -34.72 -8.66 18.66
N SER A 176 -35.42 -8.51 17.53
CA SER A 176 -34.82 -8.38 16.19
C SER A 176 -35.80 -7.65 15.26
N TYR A 177 -35.51 -7.64 13.95
CA TYR A 177 -36.26 -6.94 12.91
C TYR A 177 -37.74 -7.34 12.86
N SER A 178 -38.65 -6.36 12.92
CA SER A 178 -40.11 -6.58 12.95
C SER A 178 -40.75 -6.80 11.58
N PHE A 179 -40.05 -6.47 10.49
CA PHE A 179 -40.61 -6.47 9.12
C PHE A 179 -40.46 -7.80 8.38
N LEU A 180 -39.77 -8.78 8.96
CA LEU A 180 -39.57 -10.07 8.31
C LEU A 180 -40.82 -10.94 8.47
N PRO A 181 -41.25 -11.64 7.40
CA PRO A 181 -40.43 -12.12 6.29
C PRO A 181 -40.65 -11.39 4.94
N ASP A 182 -40.78 -10.05 4.90
CA ASP A 182 -40.73 -9.31 3.63
C ASP A 182 -39.29 -9.32 3.06
N LEU A 183 -38.99 -10.37 2.30
CA LEU A 183 -37.74 -10.58 1.57
C LEU A 183 -37.85 -10.03 0.15
N ASP A 184 -36.80 -9.35 -0.31
CA ASP A 184 -36.74 -8.77 -1.65
C ASP A 184 -36.49 -9.86 -2.72
N TYR A 185 -36.72 -9.52 -3.99
CA TYR A 185 -36.53 -10.44 -5.10
C TYR A 185 -35.13 -11.07 -5.14
N GLY A 186 -35.09 -12.39 -4.92
CA GLY A 186 -33.86 -13.19 -4.93
C GLY A 186 -33.24 -13.43 -3.55
N GLU A 187 -33.81 -12.87 -2.49
CA GLU A 187 -33.47 -13.20 -1.11
C GLU A 187 -34.25 -14.45 -0.65
N LYS A 188 -33.59 -15.31 0.10
CA LYS A 188 -34.18 -16.52 0.68
C LYS A 188 -33.90 -16.58 2.16
N SER A 189 -34.84 -17.10 2.94
CA SER A 189 -34.67 -17.27 4.39
C SER A 189 -33.45 -18.12 4.79
N THR A 190 -32.95 -18.96 3.87
CA THR A 190 -31.75 -19.79 4.03
C THR A 190 -30.44 -19.09 3.70
N ASP A 191 -30.48 -17.85 3.21
CA ASP A 191 -29.28 -17.14 2.81
C ASP A 191 -28.40 -16.85 4.03
N GLN A 192 -27.11 -17.07 3.87
CA GLN A 192 -26.13 -16.92 4.95
C GLN A 192 -25.97 -15.46 5.33
N ILE A 193 -25.95 -15.14 6.61
CA ILE A 193 -25.75 -13.79 7.15
C ILE A 193 -24.81 -13.80 8.35
N GLN A 194 -24.35 -12.62 8.73
CA GLN A 194 -23.61 -12.40 9.96
C GLN A 194 -24.44 -11.52 10.89
N TYR A 195 -24.59 -11.94 12.14
CA TYR A 195 -25.27 -11.15 13.15
C TYR A 195 -24.52 -11.16 14.47
N ILE A 196 -24.89 -10.20 15.32
CA ILE A 196 -24.39 -10.04 16.68
C ILE A 196 -25.57 -9.94 17.64
N ASP A 197 -25.41 -10.51 18.84
CA ASP A 197 -26.38 -10.38 19.93
C ASP A 197 -25.81 -9.41 20.97
N VAL A 198 -26.46 -8.25 21.13
CA VAL A 198 -26.02 -7.18 22.03
C VAL A 198 -26.91 -7.18 23.27
N PRO A 199 -26.36 -7.17 24.50
CA PRO A 199 -27.15 -7.03 25.72
C PRO A 199 -27.98 -5.74 25.69
N LEU A 200 -29.22 -5.81 26.18
CA LEU A 200 -30.19 -4.74 26.02
C LEU A 200 -29.74 -3.41 26.66
N ASP A 201 -29.19 -3.47 27.86
CA ASP A 201 -28.70 -2.28 28.58
C ASP A 201 -27.56 -1.59 27.80
N LEU A 202 -26.62 -2.38 27.28
CA LEU A 202 -25.53 -1.87 26.47
C LEU A 202 -26.03 -1.28 25.15
N PHE A 203 -27.00 -1.94 24.50
CA PHE A 203 -27.59 -1.45 23.26
C PHE A 203 -28.17 -0.04 23.45
N TYR A 204 -28.89 0.22 24.54
CA TYR A 204 -29.43 1.56 24.82
C TYR A 204 -28.38 2.59 25.21
N GLU A 205 -27.25 2.16 25.77
CA GLU A 205 -26.15 3.06 26.10
C GLU A 205 -25.38 3.52 24.85
N ILE A 206 -25.20 2.62 23.86
CA ILE A 206 -24.26 2.88 22.75
C ILE A 206 -24.93 3.05 21.38
N CYS A 207 -26.16 2.60 21.19
CA CYS A 207 -26.84 2.73 19.89
C CYS A 207 -27.25 4.20 19.63
N PRO A 208 -27.04 4.74 18.42
CA PRO A 208 -27.50 6.09 18.09
C PRO A 208 -29.03 6.18 18.05
N THR A 209 -29.58 7.34 18.40
CA THR A 209 -31.01 7.64 18.22
C THR A 209 -31.32 7.89 16.74
N ILE A 210 -32.60 7.86 16.34
CA ILE A 210 -33.04 8.20 14.97
C ILE A 210 -32.51 9.58 14.54
N GLN A 211 -32.57 10.56 15.45
CA GLN A 211 -32.09 11.91 15.17
C GLN A 211 -30.57 11.96 15.02
N ASP A 212 -29.83 11.10 15.72
CA ASP A 212 -28.36 11.03 15.61
C ASP A 212 -27.95 10.42 14.26
N ILE A 213 -28.65 9.38 13.78
CA ILE A 213 -28.34 8.71 12.50
C ILE A 213 -28.30 9.72 11.35
N ARG A 214 -29.21 10.71 11.37
CA ARG A 214 -29.25 11.82 10.41
C ARG A 214 -27.97 12.67 10.41
N TRP A 215 -27.35 12.88 11.56
CA TRP A 215 -26.10 13.65 11.68
C TRP A 215 -24.85 12.80 11.44
N LEU A 216 -24.93 11.51 11.75
CA LEU A 216 -23.82 10.57 11.66
C LEU A 216 -23.57 10.06 10.24
N THR A 217 -24.55 10.23 9.34
CA THR A 217 -24.48 9.77 7.94
C THR A 217 -24.57 10.96 7.01
N HIS A 218 -23.60 11.13 6.11
CA HIS A 218 -23.59 12.22 5.14
C HIS A 218 -22.81 11.85 3.87
N VAL A 219 -23.05 12.56 2.77
CA VAL A 219 -22.25 12.46 1.56
C VAL A 219 -21.11 13.48 1.62
N ARG A 220 -19.90 13.02 1.35
CA ARG A 220 -18.72 13.83 1.18
C ARG A 220 -18.40 13.93 -0.31
N LYS A 221 -18.49 15.13 -0.86
CA LYS A 221 -18.09 15.44 -2.23
C LYS A 221 -16.65 15.90 -2.26
N VAL A 222 -15.82 15.23 -3.06
CA VAL A 222 -14.39 15.53 -3.15
C VAL A 222 -13.99 15.71 -4.61
N ASN A 223 -13.33 16.84 -4.90
CA ASN A 223 -12.68 17.03 -6.19
C ASN A 223 -11.31 16.34 -6.20
N THR A 224 -11.13 15.38 -7.10
CA THR A 224 -9.93 14.53 -7.23
C THR A 224 -8.97 14.98 -8.33
N SER A 225 -9.24 16.10 -9.02
CA SER A 225 -8.42 16.64 -10.12
C SER A 225 -6.94 16.85 -9.77
N SER A 226 -6.62 17.01 -8.48
CA SER A 226 -5.27 17.25 -7.97
C SER A 226 -4.66 16.04 -7.22
N LYS A 227 -5.36 14.90 -7.11
CA LYS A 227 -4.77 13.67 -6.57
C LYS A 227 -3.79 13.08 -7.58
N SER A 228 -2.61 12.68 -7.12
CA SER A 228 -1.59 12.01 -7.91
C SER A 228 -2.10 10.62 -8.36
N GLN A 229 -2.81 10.53 -9.48
CA GLN A 229 -3.27 9.25 -10.02
C GLN A 229 -2.17 8.63 -10.90
N SER A 230 -1.91 7.33 -10.72
CA SER A 230 -1.20 6.50 -11.70
C SER A 230 -1.97 6.52 -13.03
N GLN A 231 -1.25 6.61 -14.15
CA GLN A 231 -1.72 6.99 -15.50
C GLN A 231 -2.87 6.17 -16.14
N GLN A 232 -3.52 5.23 -15.45
CA GLN A 232 -4.49 4.29 -16.05
C GLN A 232 -5.96 4.52 -15.71
N GLN A 233 -6.34 5.51 -14.89
CA GLN A 233 -7.75 5.79 -14.57
C GLN A 233 -8.07 7.29 -14.52
N LYS A 234 -7.91 8.00 -15.64
CA LYS A 234 -8.59 9.29 -15.82
C LYS A 234 -10.04 9.05 -16.22
N SER A 235 -10.95 9.06 -15.26
CA SER A 235 -12.38 9.19 -15.55
C SER A 235 -12.72 10.66 -15.85
N VAL A 236 -13.72 10.90 -16.70
CA VAL A 236 -14.06 12.22 -17.29
C VAL A 236 -14.69 13.19 -16.28
N ASN A 237 -15.08 12.72 -15.09
CA ASN A 237 -15.58 13.56 -14.00
C ASN A 237 -14.59 13.54 -12.82
N ASP A 238 -14.01 14.71 -12.52
CA ASP A 238 -13.05 14.89 -11.41
C ASP A 238 -13.73 14.89 -10.03
N GLU A 239 -15.06 14.79 -9.97
CA GLU A 239 -15.85 14.80 -8.72
C GLU A 239 -16.22 13.38 -8.30
N THR A 240 -15.91 13.03 -7.05
CA THR A 240 -16.30 11.76 -6.45
C THR A 240 -17.17 12.01 -5.22
N ASP A 241 -18.37 11.46 -5.25
CA ASP A 241 -19.30 11.45 -4.12
C ASP A 241 -19.12 10.17 -3.33
N LEU A 242 -18.93 10.31 -2.01
CA LEU A 242 -18.67 9.20 -1.11
C LEU A 242 -19.62 9.28 0.09
N ALA A 243 -20.21 8.16 0.50
CA ALA A 243 -20.99 8.14 1.73
C ALA A 243 -20.06 7.93 2.92
N THR A 244 -20.26 8.71 3.99
CA THR A 244 -19.49 8.60 5.23
C THR A 244 -20.45 8.35 6.39
N ILE A 245 -20.17 7.32 7.18
CA ILE A 245 -20.90 6.99 8.41
C ILE A 245 -19.93 7.11 9.57
N VAL A 246 -20.31 7.88 10.59
CA VAL A 246 -19.53 8.17 11.79
C VAL A 246 -20.20 7.50 12.99
N ALA A 247 -19.41 7.03 13.95
CA ALA A 247 -19.92 6.50 15.21
C ALA A 247 -20.33 7.63 16.18
N ASN A 248 -21.18 7.30 17.15
CA ASN A 248 -21.61 8.20 18.23
C ASN A 248 -20.77 8.08 19.53
N ARG A 249 -19.80 7.16 19.57
CA ARG A 249 -19.01 6.86 20.78
C ARG A 249 -17.50 6.92 20.49
N LEU A 250 -16.77 7.62 21.37
CA LEU A 250 -15.31 7.71 21.31
C LEU A 250 -14.65 6.46 21.93
N PRO A 251 -13.54 5.99 21.36
CA PRO A 251 -12.78 4.89 21.95
C PRO A 251 -11.96 5.37 23.15
N VAL A 252 -11.68 4.46 24.09
CA VAL A 252 -11.02 4.81 25.36
C VAL A 252 -9.49 4.64 25.25
N MET A 253 -8.76 5.59 25.81
CA MET A 253 -7.30 5.59 25.84
C MET A 253 -6.74 4.34 26.56
N GLY A 254 -5.75 3.69 25.95
CA GLY A 254 -5.08 2.49 26.50
C GLY A 254 -5.89 1.19 26.35
N ARG A 255 -7.01 1.20 25.63
CA ARG A 255 -7.89 0.05 25.43
C ARG A 255 -8.03 -0.30 23.95
N SER A 256 -8.43 -1.53 23.67
CA SER A 256 -8.88 -1.92 22.33
C SER A 256 -10.36 -1.60 22.14
N SER A 257 -10.72 -1.29 20.90
CA SER A 257 -12.12 -1.07 20.52
C SER A 257 -12.43 -1.86 19.25
N THR A 258 -13.65 -2.40 19.21
CA THR A 258 -14.20 -3.13 18.06
C THR A 258 -15.38 -2.35 17.52
N VAL A 259 -15.41 -2.14 16.21
CA VAL A 259 -16.49 -1.41 15.54
C VAL A 259 -17.25 -2.35 14.63
N HIS A 260 -18.56 -2.26 14.68
CA HIS A 260 -19.49 -2.98 13.81
C HIS A 260 -20.31 -2.00 12.99
N LEU A 261 -20.33 -2.19 11.67
CA LEU A 261 -21.34 -1.62 10.78
C LEU A 261 -22.58 -2.49 10.86
N ILE A 262 -23.66 -1.94 11.40
CA ILE A 262 -24.90 -2.66 11.66
C ILE A 262 -26.04 -2.15 10.77
N SER A 263 -27.00 -3.04 10.52
CA SER A 263 -28.28 -2.69 9.90
C SER A 263 -29.32 -2.30 10.95
N LEU A 264 -29.94 -1.15 10.76
CA LEU A 264 -31.04 -0.60 11.54
C LEU A 264 -32.32 -0.48 10.71
N GLU A 265 -32.44 -1.21 9.60
CA GLU A 265 -33.63 -1.20 8.74
C GLU A 265 -34.90 -1.37 9.60
N LYS A 266 -35.86 -0.44 9.49
CA LYS A 266 -37.16 -0.48 10.18
C LYS A 266 -37.08 -0.84 11.69
N MET A 267 -36.01 -0.44 12.37
CA MET A 267 -35.77 -0.70 13.80
C MET A 267 -36.25 0.44 14.71
N GLU A 268 -36.97 1.44 14.19
CA GLU A 268 -37.41 2.65 14.90
C GLU A 268 -38.00 2.44 16.31
N ASN A 269 -38.74 1.34 16.50
CA ASN A 269 -39.40 0.99 17.76
C ASN A 269 -38.42 0.54 18.85
N TYR A 270 -37.30 -0.03 18.43
CA TYR A 270 -36.27 -0.57 19.32
C TYR A 270 -35.18 0.44 19.62
N LEU A 271 -35.00 1.46 18.79
CA LEU A 271 -33.97 2.48 18.99
C LEU A 271 -34.19 3.31 20.25
N PRO A 272 -33.10 3.78 20.91
CA PRO A 272 -33.22 4.67 22.05
C PRO A 272 -33.80 6.03 21.65
N ASN A 273 -34.56 6.63 22.56
CA ASN A 273 -34.92 8.05 22.53
C ASN A 273 -33.80 8.91 23.14
N GLN A 274 -33.97 10.24 23.12
CA GLN A 274 -33.00 11.20 23.70
C GLN A 274 -32.71 10.99 25.21
N LYS A 275 -33.53 10.20 25.91
CA LYS A 275 -33.34 9.86 27.33
C LYS A 275 -32.69 8.48 27.53
N GLY A 276 -32.28 7.79 26.46
CA GLY A 276 -31.70 6.45 26.52
C GLY A 276 -32.71 5.35 26.86
N ILE A 277 -34.00 5.58 26.59
CA ILE A 277 -35.09 4.64 26.85
C ILE A 277 -35.69 4.21 25.49
N PRO A 278 -36.20 2.99 25.33
CA PRO A 278 -36.91 2.59 24.11
C PRO A 278 -38.04 3.56 23.73
N ASN A 279 -38.24 3.78 22.43
CA ASN A 279 -39.42 4.47 21.90
C ASN A 279 -40.72 3.71 22.17
N THR A 280 -40.66 2.38 22.13
CA THR A 280 -41.81 1.48 22.33
C THR A 280 -41.45 0.40 23.34
N PRO A 281 -42.35 0.05 24.31
CA PRO A 281 -42.04 -0.98 25.28
C PRO A 281 -41.76 -2.33 24.60
N LEU A 282 -40.57 -2.88 24.88
CA LEU A 282 -40.16 -4.21 24.43
C LEU A 282 -41.02 -5.32 25.05
N PRO A 283 -41.14 -6.47 24.38
CA PRO A 283 -41.73 -7.66 24.98
C PRO A 283 -41.07 -7.98 26.33
N SER A 284 -41.89 -8.33 27.33
CA SER A 284 -41.40 -8.68 28.65
C SER A 284 -40.46 -9.89 28.60
N GLY A 285 -39.24 -9.76 29.15
CA GLY A 285 -38.24 -10.82 29.14
C GLY A 285 -37.19 -10.72 28.03
N THR A 286 -37.20 -9.65 27.21
CA THR A 286 -36.10 -9.38 26.27
C THR A 286 -34.81 -9.05 27.04
N THR A 287 -33.74 -9.76 26.70
CA THR A 287 -32.41 -9.59 27.30
C THR A 287 -31.36 -9.11 26.31
N HIS A 288 -31.54 -9.43 25.02
CA HIS A 288 -30.60 -9.10 23.95
C HIS A 288 -31.34 -8.57 22.72
N VAL A 289 -30.63 -7.77 21.92
CA VAL A 289 -31.06 -7.32 20.59
C VAL A 289 -30.11 -7.94 19.56
N ARG A 290 -30.68 -8.63 18.57
CA ARG A 290 -29.95 -9.22 17.45
C ARG A 290 -29.89 -8.23 16.29
N LEU A 291 -28.69 -7.99 15.79
CA LEU A 291 -28.43 -7.03 14.72
C LEU A 291 -27.55 -7.68 13.64
N VAL A 292 -27.89 -7.46 12.38
CA VAL A 292 -27.05 -7.86 11.25
C VAL A 292 -25.79 -7.00 11.24
N SER A 293 -24.63 -7.66 11.17
CA SER A 293 -23.31 -7.03 11.13
C SER A 293 -22.73 -7.17 9.73
N LEU A 294 -22.62 -6.06 8.99
CA LEU A 294 -22.14 -6.03 7.61
C LEU A 294 -20.61 -5.97 7.51
N LYS A 295 -19.95 -5.28 8.45
CA LYS A 295 -18.49 -5.20 8.55
C LYS A 295 -18.08 -5.05 10.01
N LYS A 296 -16.98 -5.72 10.37
CA LYS A 296 -16.28 -5.57 11.65
C LYS A 296 -14.84 -5.16 11.42
N TRP A 297 -14.30 -4.33 12.29
CA TRP A 297 -12.86 -4.11 12.43
C TRP A 297 -12.51 -3.75 13.88
N SER A 298 -11.22 -3.87 14.23
CA SER A 298 -10.72 -3.55 15.56
C SER A 298 -9.44 -2.74 15.49
N PHE A 299 -9.20 -1.93 16.52
CA PHE A 299 -7.99 -1.12 16.66
C PHE A 299 -7.65 -0.94 18.15
N GLN A 300 -6.42 -0.47 18.42
CA GLN A 300 -5.94 -0.21 19.78
C GLN A 300 -5.59 1.26 19.98
N CYS A 301 -6.14 1.86 21.03
CA CYS A 301 -5.78 3.20 21.47
C CYS A 301 -4.56 3.13 22.40
N MET A 302 -3.46 3.79 22.03
CA MET A 302 -2.29 3.89 22.91
C MET A 302 -2.59 4.73 24.14
N LYS A 303 -1.95 4.38 25.27
CA LYS A 303 -2.03 5.15 26.52
C LYS A 303 -1.03 6.31 26.55
N GLU A 304 0.12 6.14 25.93
CA GLU A 304 1.17 7.14 25.84
C GLU A 304 1.13 7.79 24.46
N SER A 305 0.96 9.11 24.43
CA SER A 305 0.99 9.87 23.18
C SER A 305 2.44 10.07 22.73
N LYS A 306 3.05 9.04 22.15
CA LYS A 306 4.26 9.26 21.35
C LYS A 306 3.85 9.70 19.96
N ASN A 307 3.36 10.93 19.87
CA ASN A 307 3.11 11.53 18.58
C ASN A 307 4.45 11.83 17.89
N PHE A 308 4.41 12.01 16.57
CA PHE A 308 5.62 12.33 15.79
C PHE A 308 6.38 13.54 16.35
N SER A 309 5.68 14.53 16.90
CA SER A 309 6.31 15.68 17.54
C SER A 309 7.09 15.30 18.79
N THR A 310 6.53 14.43 19.65
CA THR A 310 7.21 13.87 20.81
C THR A 310 8.45 13.10 20.38
N TYR A 311 8.34 12.23 19.37
CA TYR A 311 9.50 11.51 18.83
C TYR A 311 10.59 12.45 18.32
N LEU A 312 10.23 13.53 17.61
CA LEU A 312 11.21 14.52 17.15
C LEU A 312 11.83 15.34 18.28
N LYS A 313 11.07 15.63 19.35
CA LYS A 313 11.57 16.36 20.52
C LYS A 313 12.46 15.51 21.41
N GLU A 314 12.17 14.21 21.51
CA GLU A 314 12.96 13.22 22.24
C GLU A 314 14.14 12.69 21.43
N LEU A 315 14.22 13.01 20.13
CA LEU A 315 15.33 12.61 19.29
C LEU A 315 16.61 13.29 19.78
N ASP A 316 17.53 12.49 20.31
CA ASP A 316 18.90 12.93 20.61
C ASP A 316 19.67 13.14 19.30
N ALA A 317 19.47 14.31 18.70
CA ALA A 317 20.11 14.72 17.47
C ALA A 317 21.48 15.34 17.78
N GLY A 318 22.53 14.56 17.56
CA GLY A 318 23.91 14.99 17.70
C GLY A 318 24.75 14.72 16.45
N PRO A 319 25.99 15.26 16.40
CA PRO A 319 26.97 14.83 15.41
C PRO A 319 27.22 13.32 15.53
N PHE A 320 27.60 12.64 14.45
CA PHE A 320 28.06 11.24 14.51
C PHE A 320 29.38 11.15 15.30
N GLN A 321 29.26 11.10 16.63
CA GLN A 321 30.36 10.98 17.57
C GLN A 321 30.03 9.88 18.58
N LEU A 322 31.06 9.25 19.12
CA LEU A 322 30.87 8.36 20.28
C LEU A 322 30.42 9.20 21.47
N PRO A 323 29.56 8.66 22.35
CA PRO A 323 29.17 9.36 23.58
C PRO A 323 30.43 9.71 24.37
N ASP A 324 30.41 10.89 25.03
CA ASP A 324 31.52 11.35 25.87
C ASP A 324 31.84 10.27 26.91
N ALA A 325 32.89 9.49 26.64
CA ALA A 325 33.35 8.48 27.57
C ALA A 325 33.79 9.18 28.87
N LYS A 326 33.61 8.53 30.01
CA LYS A 326 34.13 8.96 31.33
C LYS A 326 35.66 8.85 31.38
N SER A 327 36.35 9.43 30.39
CA SER A 327 37.77 9.27 30.12
C SER A 327 38.46 10.63 30.14
N GLY A 328 39.76 10.63 30.40
CA GLY A 328 40.58 11.82 30.66
C GLY A 328 40.48 12.92 29.60
N GLU A 329 40.76 14.17 29.99
CA GLU A 329 40.57 15.37 29.16
C GLU A 329 41.25 15.31 27.79
N ALA A 330 42.39 14.62 27.68
CA ALA A 330 43.15 14.45 26.43
C ALA A 330 42.40 13.66 25.34
N ILE A 331 41.43 12.82 25.71
CA ILE A 331 40.71 11.91 24.79
C ILE A 331 39.42 12.57 24.26
N LYS A 332 38.90 13.58 24.97
CA LYS A 332 37.66 14.27 24.61
C LYS A 332 37.77 15.04 23.29
N GLY A 333 38.92 15.66 23.03
CA GLY A 333 39.17 16.41 21.78
C GLY A 333 39.07 15.53 20.52
N PRO A 334 39.84 14.43 20.43
CA PRO A 334 39.76 13.48 19.32
C PRO A 334 38.36 12.88 19.11
N ILE A 335 37.66 12.48 20.17
CA ILE A 335 36.30 11.91 20.07
C ILE A 335 35.32 12.93 19.46
N LYS A 336 35.36 14.19 19.90
CA LYS A 336 34.55 15.27 19.31
C LYS A 336 34.88 15.54 17.84
N MET A 337 36.09 15.20 17.41
CA MET A 337 36.49 15.26 16.00
C MET A 337 36.08 14.01 15.19
N GLY A 338 35.42 13.04 15.82
CA GLY A 338 34.94 11.79 15.20
C GLY A 338 35.98 10.66 15.17
N TYR A 339 37.05 10.76 15.96
CA TYR A 339 38.05 9.70 16.08
C TYR A 339 37.60 8.61 17.04
N THR A 340 37.89 7.36 16.69
CA THR A 340 37.80 6.19 17.55
C THR A 340 39.15 5.49 17.62
N ALA A 341 39.49 4.95 18.77
CA ALA A 341 40.66 4.10 18.92
C ALA A 341 40.36 2.72 18.32
N VAL A 342 41.30 2.18 17.55
CA VAL A 342 41.23 0.83 17.00
C VAL A 342 42.54 0.11 17.25
N ASP A 343 42.44 -1.20 17.49
CA ASP A 343 43.61 -2.07 17.54
C ASP A 343 44.26 -2.12 16.16
N HIS A 344 45.57 -1.84 16.13
CA HIS A 344 46.34 -1.74 14.91
C HIS A 344 47.52 -2.71 14.96
N LEU A 345 47.47 -3.71 14.08
CA LEU A 345 48.58 -4.60 13.79
C LEU A 345 49.45 -3.98 12.69
N MET A 346 50.66 -3.57 13.05
CA MET A 346 51.64 -3.03 12.11
C MET A 346 52.18 -4.13 11.18
N ARG A 347 52.68 -3.73 10.02
CA ARG A 347 53.27 -4.63 9.03
C ARG A 347 54.44 -5.47 9.55
N GLU A 348 55.21 -4.92 10.49
CA GLU A 348 56.33 -5.62 11.16
C GLU A 348 55.86 -6.63 12.23
N GLY A 349 54.55 -6.75 12.46
CA GLY A 349 53.95 -7.63 13.47
C GLY A 349 53.77 -6.97 14.85
N GLY A 350 54.19 -5.72 15.01
CA GLY A 350 53.93 -4.92 16.21
C GLY A 350 52.44 -4.68 16.44
N LYS A 351 51.99 -4.72 17.70
CA LYS A 351 50.61 -4.39 18.07
C LYS A 351 50.60 -3.03 18.75
N THR A 352 49.76 -2.12 18.27
CA THR A 352 49.55 -0.80 18.86
C THR A 352 48.08 -0.43 18.82
N VAL A 353 47.73 0.72 19.38
CA VAL A 353 46.42 1.36 19.20
C VAL A 353 46.61 2.58 18.31
N SER A 354 45.70 2.78 17.37
CA SER A 354 45.74 3.91 16.45
C SER A 354 44.38 4.60 16.36
N TRP A 355 44.42 5.88 16.03
CA TRP A 355 43.24 6.67 15.75
C TRP A 355 42.70 6.35 14.36
N TYR A 356 41.41 6.05 14.30
CA TYR A 356 40.66 5.92 13.06
C TYR A 356 39.51 6.93 13.06
N ARG A 357 39.30 7.60 11.93
CA ARG A 357 38.21 8.55 11.74
C ARG A 357 37.35 8.13 10.55
N SER A 358 36.05 8.04 10.79
CA SER A 358 35.06 7.75 9.76
C SER A 358 35.03 8.83 8.67
N PRO A 359 34.67 8.50 7.41
CA PRO A 359 34.32 9.50 6.40
C PRO A 359 33.12 10.37 6.81
N LEU A 360 32.24 9.87 7.67
CA LEU A 360 31.11 10.61 8.25
C LEU A 360 31.58 11.42 9.46
N VAL A 361 32.15 12.58 9.19
CA VAL A 361 32.74 13.44 10.21
C VAL A 361 31.70 14.36 10.85
N PRO A 362 31.84 14.69 12.16
CA PRO A 362 30.87 15.52 12.88
C PRO A 362 30.91 17.01 12.51
N PHE A 363 31.70 17.41 11.52
CA PHE A 363 31.85 18.80 11.06
C PHE A 363 32.16 18.85 9.57
N ARG A 364 31.81 19.96 8.91
CA ARG A 364 32.13 20.17 7.50
C ARG A 364 33.64 20.35 7.33
N LYS A 365 34.27 19.50 6.52
CA LYS A 365 35.70 19.58 6.20
C LYS A 365 35.87 19.97 4.73
N ALA A 366 36.77 20.91 4.45
CA ALA A 366 37.16 21.24 3.09
C ALA A 366 37.86 20.05 2.42
N THR A 367 37.55 19.80 1.16
CA THR A 367 38.30 18.87 0.32
C THR A 367 39.72 19.38 0.18
N LYS A 368 40.70 18.51 0.46
CA LYS A 368 42.11 18.77 0.20
C LYS A 368 42.55 17.89 -0.96
N ASP A 369 43.47 18.38 -1.76
CA ASP A 369 44.17 17.56 -2.75
C ASP A 369 44.96 16.46 -2.02
N PHE A 370 44.87 15.25 -2.56
CA PHE A 370 45.55 14.08 -2.00
C PHE A 370 46.78 13.76 -2.84
N ASN A 371 47.90 13.52 -2.15
CA ASN A 371 49.06 12.91 -2.79
C ASN A 371 48.77 11.44 -3.10
N THR A 372 49.31 10.95 -4.21
CA THR A 372 49.28 9.51 -4.49
C THR A 372 50.21 8.78 -3.54
N TYR A 373 49.66 7.83 -2.80
CA TYR A 373 50.43 6.95 -1.90
C TYR A 373 50.71 5.62 -2.60
N GLU A 374 51.95 5.14 -2.51
CA GLU A 374 52.36 3.84 -3.08
C GLU A 374 51.88 2.64 -2.25
N SER A 375 51.63 2.87 -0.95
CA SER A 375 51.12 1.86 -0.02
C SER A 375 50.26 2.52 1.06
N ALA A 376 49.44 1.72 1.75
CA ALA A 376 48.63 2.20 2.86
C ALA A 376 49.47 2.77 4.01
N ASP A 377 50.60 2.14 4.32
CA ASP A 377 51.48 2.55 5.42
C ASP A 377 52.08 3.95 5.18
N ALA A 378 52.29 4.32 3.91
CA ALA A 378 52.73 5.66 3.53
C ALA A 378 51.69 6.76 3.85
N ALA A 379 50.45 6.38 4.16
CA ALA A 379 49.38 7.29 4.54
C ALA A 379 49.17 7.38 6.07
N TYR A 380 50.00 6.73 6.89
CA TYR A 380 49.98 6.91 8.34
C TYR A 380 50.39 8.33 8.72
N ARG A 381 49.70 8.90 9.72
CA ARG A 381 50.02 10.22 10.26
C ARG A 381 50.27 10.12 11.74
N TYR A 382 51.47 10.45 12.20
CA TYR A 382 51.79 10.43 13.61
C TYR A 382 51.28 11.71 14.29
N ASN A 383 50.58 11.58 15.42
CA ASN A 383 50.24 12.72 16.27
C ASN A 383 51.17 12.76 17.49
N PRO A 384 52.09 13.75 17.57
CA PRO A 384 53.04 13.86 18.68
C PRO A 384 52.38 14.09 20.05
N GLU A 385 51.21 14.73 20.11
CA GLU A 385 50.55 15.05 21.38
C GLU A 385 49.91 13.81 22.05
N SER A 386 49.42 12.87 21.24
CA SER A 386 48.80 11.64 21.75
C SER A 386 49.72 10.42 21.67
N GLY A 387 50.85 10.53 20.97
CA GLY A 387 51.77 9.42 20.73
C GLY A 387 51.21 8.31 19.83
N MET A 388 50.06 8.53 19.20
CA MET A 388 49.33 7.54 18.40
C MET A 388 49.37 7.89 16.90
N PHE A 389 49.27 6.86 16.05
CA PHE A 389 49.08 7.05 14.61
C PHE A 389 47.61 7.29 14.28
N ASP A 390 47.34 8.18 13.32
CA ASP A 390 46.09 8.29 12.59
C ASP A 390 46.20 7.45 11.31
N VAL A 391 45.39 6.40 11.24
CA VAL A 391 45.35 5.42 10.15
C VAL A 391 44.19 5.65 9.18
N SER A 392 43.42 6.73 9.34
CA SER A 392 42.18 6.97 8.57
C SER A 392 42.41 6.93 7.05
N TYR A 393 43.49 7.54 6.57
CA TYR A 393 43.83 7.56 5.16
C TYR A 393 44.43 6.24 4.66
N ALA A 394 45.15 5.52 5.52
CA ALA A 394 45.65 4.18 5.20
C ALA A 394 44.49 3.21 4.99
N VAL A 395 43.47 3.27 5.86
CA VAL A 395 42.23 2.49 5.73
C VAL A 395 41.48 2.87 4.44
N ALA A 396 41.34 4.17 4.16
CA ALA A 396 40.69 4.63 2.93
C ALA A 396 41.42 4.15 1.66
N TRP A 397 42.75 4.16 1.67
CA TRP A 397 43.57 3.63 0.57
C TRP A 397 43.37 2.13 0.38
N GLN A 398 43.37 1.35 1.47
CA GLN A 398 43.14 -0.10 1.38
C GLN A 398 41.73 -0.42 0.90
N LEU A 399 40.72 0.28 1.40
CA LEU A 399 39.34 0.12 0.96
C LEU A 399 39.21 0.43 -0.53
N GLY A 400 39.76 1.55 -0.99
CA GLY A 400 39.76 1.90 -2.41
C GLY A 400 40.47 0.86 -3.28
N LYS A 401 41.58 0.28 -2.80
CA LYS A 401 42.27 -0.82 -3.47
C LYS A 401 41.40 -2.08 -3.52
N MET A 402 40.74 -2.45 -2.43
CA MET A 402 39.86 -3.62 -2.37
C MET A 402 38.66 -3.45 -3.32
N GLU A 403 38.02 -2.28 -3.34
CA GLU A 403 36.94 -1.96 -4.27
C GLU A 403 37.40 -1.93 -5.73
N SER A 404 38.61 -1.43 -5.99
CA SER A 404 39.17 -1.46 -7.34
C SER A 404 39.47 -2.88 -7.81
N LEU A 405 39.88 -3.76 -6.90
CA LEU A 405 40.16 -5.17 -7.18
C LEU A 405 38.89 -6.03 -7.24
N SER A 406 37.80 -5.63 -6.58
CA SER A 406 36.52 -6.31 -6.66
C SER A 406 35.83 -6.04 -8.00
N ASN A 407 36.11 -4.88 -8.62
CA ASN A 407 35.59 -4.53 -9.94
C ASN A 407 36.34 -5.30 -11.07
N PRO A 408 35.64 -6.17 -11.84
CA PRO A 408 36.27 -6.97 -12.90
C PRO A 408 36.85 -6.14 -14.04
N ASP A 409 36.21 -5.03 -14.41
CA ASP A 409 36.63 -4.21 -15.55
C ASP A 409 37.94 -3.48 -15.24
N ILE A 410 38.04 -2.89 -14.05
CA ILE A 410 39.25 -2.21 -13.57
C ILE A 410 40.39 -3.23 -13.40
N SER A 411 40.09 -4.38 -12.81
CA SER A 411 41.07 -5.45 -12.62
C SER A 411 41.59 -6.00 -13.95
N GLY A 412 40.70 -6.18 -14.94
CA GLY A 412 41.05 -6.56 -16.31
C GLY A 412 41.96 -5.54 -16.98
N ALA A 413 41.60 -4.26 -16.93
CA ALA A 413 42.40 -3.17 -17.49
C ALA A 413 43.80 -3.07 -16.84
N ILE A 414 43.91 -3.23 -15.51
CA ILE A 414 45.20 -3.25 -14.81
C ILE A 414 46.05 -4.44 -15.27
N HIS A 415 45.44 -5.61 -15.44
CA HIS A 415 46.13 -6.81 -15.89
C HIS A 415 46.64 -6.68 -17.34
N GLU A 416 45.83 -6.14 -18.24
CA GLU A 416 46.22 -5.85 -19.62
C GLU A 416 47.34 -4.81 -19.68
N TRP A 417 47.25 -3.73 -18.92
CA TRP A 417 48.30 -2.71 -18.84
C TRP A 417 49.63 -3.30 -18.34
N LYS A 418 49.60 -4.12 -17.26
CA LYS A 418 50.79 -4.81 -16.75
C LYS A 418 51.39 -5.74 -17.79
N ASN A 419 50.57 -6.52 -18.48
CA ASN A 419 51.04 -7.41 -19.54
C ASN A 419 51.63 -6.63 -20.72
N GLY A 420 51.00 -5.54 -21.15
CA GLY A 420 51.52 -4.66 -22.19
C GLY A 420 52.90 -4.10 -21.85
N LYS A 421 53.09 -3.60 -20.63
CA LYS A 421 54.41 -3.13 -20.16
C LYS A 421 55.44 -4.25 -20.08
N LEU A 422 55.04 -5.44 -19.68
CA LEU A 422 55.91 -6.61 -19.67
C LEU A 422 56.32 -7.02 -21.09
N TYR A 423 55.41 -6.98 -22.07
CA TYR A 423 55.74 -7.21 -23.49
C TYR A 423 56.68 -6.14 -24.07
N GLU A 424 56.48 -4.86 -23.74
CA GLU A 424 57.40 -3.78 -24.14
C GLU A 424 58.80 -4.03 -23.58
N LEU A 425 58.90 -4.44 -22.30
CA LEU A 425 60.17 -4.76 -21.66
C LEU A 425 60.84 -5.96 -22.33
N ILE A 426 60.10 -7.06 -22.56
CA ILE A 426 60.61 -8.25 -23.27
C ILE A 426 61.17 -7.85 -24.64
N LYS A 427 60.41 -7.08 -25.43
CA LYS A 427 60.84 -6.65 -26.75
C LYS A 427 62.11 -5.80 -26.70
N LYS A 428 62.23 -4.90 -25.72
CA LYS A 428 63.46 -4.11 -25.51
C LYS A 428 64.64 -4.99 -25.12
N THR A 429 64.46 -5.95 -24.22
CA THR A 429 65.51 -6.88 -23.81
C THR A 429 65.93 -7.82 -24.95
N GLU A 430 65.00 -8.34 -25.75
CA GLU A 430 65.28 -9.15 -26.93
C GLU A 430 66.03 -8.35 -27.99
N LEU A 431 65.63 -7.10 -28.25
CA LEU A 431 66.34 -6.22 -29.18
C LEU A 431 67.76 -5.92 -28.71
N ASN A 432 67.97 -5.72 -27.41
CA ASN A 432 69.31 -5.49 -26.86
C ASN A 432 70.16 -6.76 -26.97
N PHE A 433 69.61 -7.93 -26.62
CA PHE A 433 70.30 -9.22 -26.75
C PHE A 433 70.67 -9.54 -28.21
N LEU A 434 69.76 -9.31 -29.17
CA LEU A 434 70.03 -9.52 -30.58
C LEU A 434 71.06 -8.52 -31.13
N LYS A 435 71.08 -7.27 -30.63
CA LYS A 435 72.11 -6.30 -30.97
C LYS A 435 73.47 -6.74 -30.46
N ASP A 436 73.55 -7.24 -29.23
CA ASP A 436 74.79 -7.78 -28.65
C ASP A 436 75.29 -9.03 -29.40
N LEU A 437 74.37 -9.91 -29.84
CA LEU A 437 74.68 -11.12 -30.60
C LEU A 437 75.13 -10.85 -32.05
N LEU A 438 74.51 -9.88 -32.73
CA LEU A 438 74.74 -9.59 -34.16
C LEU A 438 75.86 -8.57 -34.41
N TYR A 439 76.06 -7.60 -33.50
CA TYR A 439 77.02 -6.52 -33.66
C TYR A 439 78.21 -6.61 -32.70
N GLY A 440 78.45 -7.80 -32.15
CA GLY A 440 79.42 -8.07 -31.09
C GLY A 440 80.68 -7.19 -31.17
N LYS A 441 80.81 -6.30 -30.19
CA LYS A 441 82.12 -5.86 -29.74
C LYS A 441 82.22 -6.10 -28.25
N GLU A 442 83.31 -6.78 -27.90
CA GLU A 442 83.87 -6.86 -26.57
C GLU A 442 83.77 -5.50 -25.86
N ASN A 443 83.08 -5.46 -24.73
CA ASN A 443 83.59 -4.86 -23.51
C ASN A 443 82.79 -5.37 -22.29
N LYS A 444 83.56 -5.72 -21.26
CA LYS A 444 83.11 -6.23 -19.97
C LYS A 444 82.35 -5.17 -19.17
N THR A 445 81.58 -5.67 -18.18
CA THR A 445 80.99 -5.02 -16.99
C THR A 445 79.86 -4.01 -17.27
N GLU A 446 78.67 -4.11 -16.69
CA GLU A 446 78.34 -4.35 -15.27
C GLU A 446 77.14 -5.29 -15.05
N GLU A 447 77.18 -6.02 -13.95
CA GLU A 447 76.07 -6.77 -13.38
C GLU A 447 74.88 -5.83 -13.08
N SER A 448 73.76 -6.07 -13.75
CA SER A 448 72.44 -5.82 -13.16
C SER A 448 71.61 -7.08 -13.35
N ALA A 449 71.94 -8.09 -12.54
CA ALA A 449 71.13 -9.28 -12.36
C ALA A 449 69.80 -8.88 -11.68
N VAL A 450 68.84 -8.41 -12.48
CA VAL A 450 67.44 -8.50 -12.12
C VAL A 450 67.16 -10.00 -11.95
N SER A 451 66.69 -10.42 -10.79
CA SER A 451 66.32 -11.82 -10.53
C SER A 451 65.17 -12.21 -11.47
N ILE A 452 65.52 -12.76 -12.62
CA ILE A 452 64.59 -13.19 -13.65
C ILE A 452 63.89 -14.47 -13.15
N SER A 453 62.60 -14.37 -12.81
CA SER A 453 61.78 -15.52 -12.42
C SER A 453 61.73 -16.57 -13.55
N ARG A 454 61.71 -17.87 -13.22
CA ARG A 454 61.63 -19.01 -14.17
C ARG A 454 60.55 -18.85 -15.25
N THR A 455 59.45 -18.16 -14.92
CA THR A 455 58.34 -17.87 -15.84
C THR A 455 58.76 -16.95 -17.00
N PHE A 456 59.71 -16.04 -16.76
CA PHE A 456 60.25 -15.10 -17.75
C PHE A 456 61.19 -15.81 -18.74
N GLN A 457 62.03 -16.75 -18.28
CA GLN A 457 62.87 -17.58 -19.16
C GLN A 457 62.02 -18.41 -20.13
N ASN A 458 60.94 -19.03 -19.66
CA ASN A 458 60.07 -19.84 -20.52
C ASN A 458 59.33 -19.04 -21.60
N ARG A 459 58.93 -17.79 -21.31
CA ARG A 459 58.29 -16.92 -22.32
C ARG A 459 59.27 -16.40 -23.37
N LEU A 460 60.49 -16.06 -22.97
CA LEU A 460 61.57 -15.58 -23.85
C LEU A 460 61.97 -16.64 -24.89
N VAL A 461 61.97 -17.91 -24.49
CA VAL A 461 62.22 -19.05 -25.40
C VAL A 461 61.09 -19.22 -26.41
N GLN A 462 59.82 -19.07 -26.01
CA GLN A 462 58.69 -19.24 -26.93
C GLN A 462 58.55 -18.13 -27.98
N THR A 463 58.81 -16.87 -27.63
CA THR A 463 58.80 -15.75 -28.59
C THR A 463 59.92 -15.88 -29.61
N SER A 464 61.12 -16.27 -29.17
CA SER A 464 62.28 -16.53 -30.03
C SER A 464 62.02 -17.67 -31.03
N ILE A 465 61.40 -18.77 -30.58
CA ILE A 465 61.03 -19.91 -31.43
C ILE A 465 59.97 -19.51 -32.47
N LYS A 466 58.98 -18.69 -32.08
CA LYS A 466 57.94 -18.24 -33.01
C LYS A 466 58.48 -17.34 -34.12
N ALA A 467 59.38 -16.40 -33.80
CA ALA A 467 60.01 -15.52 -34.78
C ALA A 467 60.92 -16.29 -35.77
N LEU A 468 61.59 -17.35 -35.31
CA LEU A 468 62.35 -18.27 -36.17
C LEU A 468 61.42 -19.13 -37.03
N SER A 469 60.33 -19.63 -36.47
CA SER A 469 59.32 -20.44 -37.18
C SER A 469 58.65 -19.66 -38.32
N ASP A 470 58.27 -18.40 -38.08
CA ASP A 470 57.60 -17.58 -39.10
C ASP A 470 58.55 -17.24 -40.27
N LYS A 471 59.86 -17.14 -40.04
CA LYS A 471 60.86 -16.98 -41.10
C LYS A 471 61.13 -18.26 -41.88
N VAL A 472 61.02 -19.44 -41.25
CA VAL A 472 61.19 -20.76 -41.91
C VAL A 472 59.96 -21.12 -42.76
N ALA A 473 58.77 -20.65 -42.41
CA ALA A 473 57.52 -20.90 -43.14
C ALA A 473 57.44 -20.24 -44.53
N LEU A 474 58.32 -19.28 -44.85
CA LEU A 474 58.34 -18.55 -46.13
C LEU A 474 59.17 -19.21 -47.25
N ALA A 475 59.72 -20.41 -47.04
CA ALA A 475 60.47 -21.15 -48.07
C ALA A 475 59.63 -22.30 -48.69
N PRO A 476 59.46 -22.40 -50.03
CA PRO A 476 58.58 -23.40 -50.65
C PRO A 476 59.22 -24.81 -50.69
N LYS A 477 58.46 -25.86 -50.30
CA LYS A 477 58.87 -27.28 -50.27
C LYS A 477 58.30 -28.08 -51.46
N LYS A 478 59.15 -28.90 -52.11
CA LYS A 478 58.82 -29.86 -53.20
C LYS A 478 58.13 -31.14 -52.67
N GLU A 479 57.08 -31.61 -53.34
CA GLU A 479 56.39 -32.89 -53.06
C GLU A 479 57.07 -34.11 -53.73
N ILE A 480 57.10 -35.25 -53.02
CA ILE A 480 57.36 -36.60 -53.58
C ILE A 480 56.31 -37.55 -53.00
N LYS A 481 55.53 -38.23 -53.86
CA LYS A 481 54.55 -39.27 -53.49
C LYS A 481 55.14 -40.67 -53.63
N LEU A 482 54.80 -41.56 -52.70
CA LEU A 482 55.04 -43.01 -52.80
C LEU A 482 53.71 -43.80 -52.68
N PRO A 483 53.58 -45.00 -53.30
CA PRO A 483 52.31 -45.67 -53.56
C PRO A 483 51.88 -46.63 -52.43
N GLN A 484 50.57 -46.89 -52.33
CA GLN A 484 49.96 -47.69 -51.25
C GLN A 484 50.02 -49.22 -51.49
N PRO A 485 50.17 -50.03 -50.42
CA PRO A 485 50.11 -51.49 -50.51
C PRO A 485 48.66 -52.03 -50.46
N PRO A 486 48.39 -53.22 -51.04
CA PRO A 486 47.04 -53.78 -51.18
C PRO A 486 46.54 -54.50 -49.91
N PRO A 487 45.22 -54.71 -49.76
CA PRO A 487 44.61 -55.20 -48.51
C PRO A 487 44.29 -56.70 -48.56
N ILE A 488 44.55 -57.44 -47.47
CA ILE A 488 43.99 -58.80 -47.27
C ILE A 488 43.90 -59.16 -45.76
N PRO A 489 43.09 -60.15 -45.33
CA PRO A 489 41.95 -59.89 -44.43
C PRO A 489 41.84 -60.85 -43.22
N LYS A 490 40.88 -60.53 -42.33
CA LYS A 490 40.21 -61.36 -41.28
C LYS A 490 41.04 -62.41 -40.51
N SER A 491 41.32 -62.10 -39.25
CA SER A 491 40.48 -62.50 -38.09
C SER A 491 40.84 -61.62 -36.90
#